data_AF-D3FCE0-F1
#
_entry.id   AF-D3FCE0-F1
#
_cell.length_a   1.000
_cell.length_b   1.000
_cell.length_c   1.000
_cell.angle_alpha   90.00
_cell.angle_beta   90.00
_cell.angle_gamma   90.00
#
_symmetry.space_group_name_H-M   'P 1'
#
loop_
_entity.id
_entity.type
_entity.pdbx_description
1 polymer ?
#
loop_
_entity_poly.entity_id
_entity_poly.type
_entity_poly.pdbx_seq_one_letter_code
_entity_poly.pdbx_strand_id
1 'polypeptide(L)'
;MRRQALALLPALILAAGLAGCGSDGTNVGQGFEEPQTGAGTRQATAFDPRDQTIGCVERKGVRAVKDERYRERVNILPTTSGAYIIFTGTLQDAQSRALNNTEDAAGAEAIGPALFTVGDLGDEDLGKIEDCLDARGVRY
;
A
#
# COMPACT_ATOMS: atom_id res chain seq x y z
N MET A 1 -49.03 -16.86 -45.33
CA MET A 1 -50.14 -15.88 -45.37
C MET A 1 -50.31 -15.29 -43.98
N ARG A 2 -50.47 -13.94 -43.88
CA ARG A 2 -50.99 -13.14 -42.74
C ARG A 2 -50.24 -13.24 -41.40
N ARG A 3 -49.41 -12.26 -41.03
CA ARG A 3 -49.71 -10.94 -40.41
C ARG A 3 -50.30 -11.04 -38.99
N GLN A 4 -49.82 -10.09 -38.18
CA GLN A 4 -50.36 -9.53 -36.92
C GLN A 4 -49.69 -10.05 -35.64
N ALA A 5 -49.38 -9.22 -34.63
CA ALA A 5 -49.28 -7.77 -34.51
C ALA A 5 -48.58 -7.46 -33.17
N LEU A 6 -48.06 -6.24 -33.07
CA LEU A 6 -47.62 -5.55 -31.86
C LEU A 6 -48.55 -5.80 -30.65
N ALA A 7 -47.99 -5.89 -29.44
CA ALA A 7 -47.91 -4.74 -28.53
C ALA A 7 -47.58 -5.14 -27.08
N LEU A 8 -46.55 -4.48 -26.54
CA LEU A 8 -46.49 -3.80 -25.25
C LEU A 8 -47.01 -4.53 -23.99
N LEU A 9 -46.10 -4.77 -23.05
CA LEU A 9 -46.17 -4.27 -21.67
C LEU A 9 -44.87 -4.63 -20.93
N PRO A 10 -44.22 -3.64 -20.30
CA PRO A 10 -43.96 -3.85 -18.89
C PRO A 10 -44.40 -2.61 -18.09
N ALA A 11 -45.54 -2.75 -17.41
CA ALA A 11 -45.85 -1.92 -16.26
C ALA A 11 -45.25 -2.59 -15.03
N LEU A 12 -44.08 -2.13 -14.59
CA LEU A 12 -43.53 -2.41 -13.26
C LEU A 12 -43.08 -1.09 -12.64
N ILE A 13 -44.06 -0.38 -12.09
CA ILE A 13 -43.83 0.63 -11.07
C ILE A 13 -43.74 -0.13 -9.75
N LEU A 14 -42.54 -0.29 -9.22
CA LEU A 14 -42.34 -0.53 -7.78
C LEU A 14 -41.60 0.69 -7.22
N ALA A 15 -42.38 1.60 -6.65
CA ALA A 15 -41.89 2.53 -5.66
C ALA A 15 -41.64 1.75 -4.36
N ALA A 16 -40.39 1.70 -3.93
CA ALA A 16 -40.03 1.40 -2.55
C ALA A 16 -38.98 2.41 -2.12
N GLY A 17 -39.45 3.52 -1.54
CA GLY A 17 -38.62 4.36 -0.72
C GLY A 17 -38.17 3.56 0.50
N LEU A 18 -36.89 3.25 0.56
CA LEU A 18 -36.22 2.89 1.80
C LEU A 18 -35.12 3.94 2.00
N ALA A 19 -35.27 4.71 3.06
CA ALA A 19 -34.19 5.44 3.68
C ALA A 19 -33.09 4.44 4.03
N GLY A 20 -32.03 4.42 3.20
CA GLY A 20 -30.75 3.81 3.49
C GLY A 20 -29.72 4.93 3.57
N CYS A 21 -29.42 5.33 4.80
CA CYS A 21 -28.34 6.23 5.16
C CYS A 21 -26.98 5.58 4.87
N GLY A 22 -26.07 6.31 4.22
CA GLY A 22 -24.63 6.06 4.31
C GLY A 22 -24.02 5.19 3.21
N SER A 23 -23.53 5.84 2.16
CA SER A 23 -22.32 5.46 1.43
C SER A 23 -21.93 6.69 0.61
N ASP A 24 -21.25 7.65 1.24
CA ASP A 24 -20.50 8.65 0.49
C ASP A 24 -19.50 7.90 -0.38
N GLY A 25 -19.85 7.79 -1.66
CA GLY A 25 -18.94 7.40 -2.71
C GLY A 25 -17.83 8.43 -2.76
N THR A 26 -16.60 7.97 -2.59
CA THR A 26 -15.39 8.73 -2.85
C THR A 26 -15.44 9.24 -4.30
N ASN A 27 -15.75 10.52 -4.48
CA ASN A 27 -15.76 11.19 -5.77
C ASN A 27 -14.37 11.19 -6.39
N VAL A 28 -14.21 10.46 -7.49
CA VAL A 28 -13.08 10.61 -8.42
C VAL A 28 -13.59 11.42 -9.63
N GLY A 29 -13.22 12.71 -9.64
CA GLY A 29 -13.15 13.55 -10.84
C GLY A 29 -14.45 14.14 -11.38
N GLN A 30 -14.57 15.47 -11.27
CA GLN A 30 -14.73 16.46 -12.35
C GLN A 30 -15.61 17.66 -11.92
N GLY A 31 -15.07 18.87 -12.04
CA GLY A 31 -15.84 20.11 -12.26
C GLY A 31 -16.08 21.02 -11.05
N PHE A 32 -15.49 22.22 -11.12
CA PHE A 32 -15.91 23.54 -10.61
C PHE A 32 -16.38 23.75 -9.15
N GLU A 33 -15.54 24.50 -8.41
CA GLU A 33 -15.75 25.43 -7.27
C GLU A 33 -16.95 25.30 -6.30
N GLU A 34 -16.63 25.21 -5.00
CA GLU A 34 -17.14 26.12 -3.96
C GLU A 34 -16.03 26.38 -2.89
N PRO A 35 -16.02 27.56 -2.22
CA PRO A 35 -14.89 28.01 -1.42
C PRO A 35 -14.90 27.36 -0.02
N GLN A 36 -13.87 26.59 0.30
CA GLN A 36 -13.68 26.07 1.66
C GLN A 36 -13.12 27.16 2.59
N THR A 37 -14.02 27.91 3.22
CA THR A 37 -13.72 28.60 4.47
C THR A 37 -13.56 27.55 5.58
N GLY A 38 -12.32 27.20 5.89
CA GLY A 38 -11.99 26.27 6.96
C GLY A 38 -10.52 26.36 7.33
N ALA A 39 -10.24 27.21 8.33
CA ALA A 39 -8.92 27.37 8.90
C ALA A 39 -8.32 26.02 9.34
N GLY A 40 -7.11 25.73 8.85
CA GLY A 40 -6.33 24.58 9.30
C GLY A 40 -5.33 24.15 8.24
N THR A 41 -4.22 24.87 8.13
CA THR A 41 -3.04 24.40 7.39
C THR A 41 -2.44 23.19 8.11
N ARG A 42 -3.08 22.01 8.04
CA ARG A 42 -2.34 20.75 8.13
C ARG A 42 -1.61 20.63 6.81
N GLN A 43 -0.35 21.04 6.78
CA GLN A 43 0.56 20.59 5.75
C GLN A 43 0.46 19.07 5.71
N ALA A 44 -0.12 18.53 4.62
CA ALA A 44 -0.06 17.10 4.37
C ALA A 44 1.43 16.75 4.30
N THR A 45 1.94 16.10 5.35
CA THR A 45 3.29 15.53 5.32
C THR A 45 3.35 14.62 4.11
N ALA A 46 4.32 14.83 3.22
CA ALA A 46 4.49 14.02 2.03
C ALA A 46 4.50 12.54 2.43
N PHE A 47 3.73 11.72 1.69
CA PHE A 47 3.62 10.30 1.93
C PHE A 47 5.01 9.64 1.89
N ASP A 48 5.43 9.00 2.98
CA ASP A 48 6.67 8.23 3.05
C ASP A 48 6.32 6.74 3.16
N PRO A 49 6.65 5.91 2.15
CA PRO A 49 6.34 4.49 2.19
C PRO A 49 7.00 3.75 3.36
N ARG A 50 8.05 4.30 3.99
CA ARG A 50 8.71 3.69 5.16
C ARG A 50 7.81 3.68 6.39
N ASP A 51 7.01 4.73 6.59
CA ASP A 51 6.16 4.88 7.79
C ASP A 51 5.12 3.76 7.90
N GLN A 52 4.59 3.30 6.78
CA GLN A 52 3.63 2.18 6.77
C GLN A 52 4.28 0.86 7.17
N THR A 53 5.48 0.56 6.65
CA THR A 53 6.19 -0.67 7.01
C THR A 53 6.61 -0.63 8.47
N ILE A 54 7.20 0.48 8.94
CA ILE A 54 7.56 0.64 10.36
C ILE A 54 6.33 0.39 11.24
N GLY A 55 5.22 1.05 10.96
CA GLY A 55 3.99 0.83 11.72
C GLY A 55 3.47 -0.61 11.66
N CYS A 56 3.65 -1.32 10.54
CA CYS A 56 3.25 -2.72 10.42
C CYS A 56 4.13 -3.65 11.27
N VAL A 57 5.45 -3.55 11.13
CA VAL A 57 6.40 -4.44 11.82
C VAL A 57 6.41 -4.16 13.34
N GLU A 58 6.27 -2.89 13.75
CA GLU A 58 6.17 -2.52 15.17
C GLU A 58 4.92 -3.09 15.83
N ARG A 59 3.77 -3.08 15.14
CA ARG A 59 2.54 -3.75 15.65
C ARG A 59 2.69 -5.26 15.79
N LYS A 60 3.60 -5.88 15.03
CA LYS A 60 3.94 -7.30 15.14
C LYS A 60 5.06 -7.56 16.17
N GLY A 61 5.57 -6.52 16.83
CA GLY A 61 6.59 -6.64 17.88
C GLY A 61 8.05 -6.52 17.39
N VAL A 62 8.26 -6.24 16.09
CA VAL A 62 9.59 -6.01 15.52
C VAL A 62 9.89 -4.53 15.51
N ARG A 63 11.00 -4.13 16.15
CA ARG A 63 11.40 -2.72 16.21
C ARG A 63 12.08 -2.32 14.90
N ALA A 64 11.70 -1.18 14.34
CA ALA A 64 12.27 -0.67 13.10
C ALA A 64 12.39 0.86 13.14
N VAL A 65 13.43 1.41 12.51
CA VAL A 65 13.66 2.86 12.45
C VAL A 65 14.11 3.28 11.07
N LYS A 66 13.77 4.50 10.66
CA LYS A 66 14.32 5.07 9.42
C LYS A 66 15.82 5.24 9.56
N ASP A 67 16.57 4.88 8.52
CA ASP A 67 17.98 5.30 8.46
C ASP A 67 18.04 6.77 8.06
N GLU A 68 18.68 7.62 8.86
CA GLU A 68 18.81 9.04 8.54
C GLU A 68 19.79 9.29 7.38
N ARG A 69 20.67 8.33 7.09
CA ARG A 69 21.66 8.40 6.00
C ARG A 69 21.05 8.08 4.64
N TYR A 70 19.92 7.35 4.61
CA TYR A 70 19.29 6.86 3.39
C TYR A 70 17.79 7.13 3.41
N ARG A 71 17.27 7.79 2.38
CA ARG A 71 15.86 8.20 2.31
C ARG A 71 14.89 7.05 2.07
N GLU A 72 15.41 5.90 1.67
CA GLU A 72 14.67 4.72 1.26
C GLU A 72 14.88 3.54 2.20
N ARG A 73 15.76 3.66 3.22
CA ARG A 73 16.12 2.55 4.11
C ARG A 73 15.41 2.61 5.46
N VAL A 74 15.04 1.43 5.96
CA VAL A 74 14.56 1.16 7.31
C VAL A 74 15.47 0.11 7.93
N ASN A 75 16.05 0.41 9.08
CA ASN A 75 16.86 -0.53 9.85
C ASN A 75 15.97 -1.32 10.81
N ILE A 76 16.16 -2.63 10.87
CA ILE A 76 15.52 -3.50 11.86
C ILE A 76 16.43 -3.54 13.10
N LEU A 77 15.83 -3.40 14.28
CA LEU A 77 16.56 -3.37 15.54
C LEU A 77 16.56 -4.74 16.24
N PRO A 78 17.65 -5.10 16.93
CA PRO A 78 18.88 -4.32 17.09
C PRO A 78 19.69 -4.27 15.78
N THR A 79 20.34 -3.14 15.50
CA THR A 79 21.12 -2.95 14.25
C THR A 79 22.25 -3.96 14.09
N THR A 80 22.66 -4.63 15.18
CA THR A 80 23.62 -5.73 15.17
C THR A 80 23.14 -6.95 14.41
N SER A 81 21.83 -7.10 14.16
CA SER A 81 21.32 -8.15 13.27
C SER A 81 21.75 -7.94 11.82
N GLY A 82 22.14 -6.72 11.43
CA GLY A 82 22.45 -6.39 10.04
C GLY A 82 21.22 -6.39 9.11
N ALA A 83 20.02 -6.53 9.66
CA ALA A 83 18.78 -6.58 8.88
C ALA A 83 18.25 -5.18 8.54
N TYR A 84 17.86 -4.96 7.29
CA TYR A 84 17.30 -3.70 6.82
C TYR A 84 16.42 -3.91 5.60
N ILE A 85 15.54 -2.94 5.35
CA ILE A 85 14.61 -2.90 4.22
C ILE A 85 14.93 -1.66 3.38
N ILE A 86 15.04 -1.79 2.07
CA ILE A 86 15.20 -0.70 1.10
C ILE A 86 14.00 -0.66 0.17
N PHE A 87 13.31 0.47 0.10
CA PHE A 87 12.21 0.67 -0.85
C PHE A 87 12.74 1.12 -2.20
N THR A 88 12.59 0.28 -3.23
CA THR A 88 13.09 0.56 -4.59
C THR A 88 12.05 1.24 -5.47
N GLY A 89 10.79 1.33 -5.03
CA GLY A 89 9.70 1.93 -5.77
C GLY A 89 8.92 0.93 -6.61
N THR A 90 9.61 0.05 -7.34
CA THR A 90 8.97 -1.02 -8.14
C THR A 90 9.56 -2.40 -7.84
N LEU A 91 8.80 -3.46 -8.14
CA LEU A 91 9.28 -4.86 -8.06
C LEU A 91 10.43 -5.12 -9.03
N GLN A 92 10.38 -4.56 -10.24
CA GLN A 92 11.44 -4.73 -11.23
C GLN A 92 12.76 -4.13 -10.74
N ASP A 93 12.72 -2.97 -10.09
CA ASP A 93 13.91 -2.34 -9.50
C ASP A 93 14.45 -3.17 -8.32
N ALA A 94 13.58 -3.73 -7.48
CA ALA A 94 13.99 -4.63 -6.40
C ALA A 94 14.69 -5.87 -6.96
N GLN A 95 14.07 -6.57 -7.92
CA GLN A 95 14.65 -7.76 -8.54
C GLN A 95 15.98 -7.46 -9.24
N SER A 96 16.06 -6.37 -9.99
CA SER A 96 17.29 -5.95 -10.68
C SER A 96 18.42 -5.73 -9.68
N ARG A 97 18.16 -5.04 -8.56
CA ARG A 97 19.19 -4.78 -7.54
C ARG A 97 19.61 -6.03 -6.79
N ALA A 98 18.67 -6.93 -6.47
CA ALA A 98 18.97 -8.22 -5.86
C ALA A 98 19.88 -9.07 -6.79
N LEU A 99 19.56 -9.13 -8.08
CA LEU A 99 20.33 -9.89 -9.07
C LEU A 99 21.73 -9.31 -9.35
N ASN A 100 21.85 -7.98 -9.35
CA ASN A 100 23.12 -7.30 -9.62
C ASN A 100 24.07 -7.24 -8.42
N ASN A 101 23.67 -7.79 -7.26
CA ASN A 101 24.50 -7.94 -6.06
C ASN A 101 25.26 -6.65 -5.69
N THR A 102 24.57 -5.51 -5.74
CA THR A 102 25.15 -4.23 -5.32
C THR A 102 25.53 -4.30 -3.84
N GLU A 103 26.55 -3.56 -3.37
CA GLU A 103 27.03 -3.61 -1.98
C GLU A 103 25.90 -3.44 -0.94
N ASP A 104 24.87 -2.66 -1.27
CA ASP A 104 23.68 -2.42 -0.43
C ASP A 104 22.54 -3.44 -0.58
N ALA A 105 22.72 -4.49 -1.37
CA ALA A 105 21.69 -5.50 -1.68
C ALA A 105 22.25 -6.94 -1.69
N ALA A 106 23.49 -7.12 -1.24
CA ALA A 106 24.10 -8.45 -1.21
C ALA A 106 23.38 -9.36 -0.22
N GLY A 107 22.81 -10.46 -0.72
CA GLY A 107 21.97 -11.36 0.08
C GLY A 107 20.60 -10.78 0.45
N ALA A 108 20.17 -9.69 -0.20
CA ALA A 108 18.83 -9.14 -0.02
C ALA A 108 17.83 -9.85 -0.94
N GLU A 109 16.64 -10.13 -0.41
CA GLU A 109 15.52 -10.69 -1.13
C GLU A 109 14.58 -9.58 -1.63
N ALA A 110 14.07 -9.73 -2.86
CA ALA A 110 13.07 -8.83 -3.40
C ALA A 110 11.67 -9.28 -2.97
N ILE A 111 11.03 -8.52 -2.08
CA ILE A 111 9.67 -8.77 -1.60
C ILE A 111 8.79 -7.59 -2.02
N GLY A 112 7.98 -7.79 -3.06
CA GLY A 112 7.25 -6.70 -3.71
C GLY A 112 8.20 -5.58 -4.18
N PRO A 113 7.90 -4.30 -3.93
CA PRO A 113 8.76 -3.17 -4.31
C PRO A 113 9.89 -2.88 -3.28
N ALA A 114 10.23 -3.83 -2.42
CA ALA A 114 11.25 -3.69 -1.40
C ALA A 114 12.35 -4.75 -1.54
N LEU A 115 13.57 -4.37 -1.15
CA LEU A 115 14.69 -5.27 -0.89
C LEU A 115 14.78 -5.47 0.61
N PHE A 116 14.83 -6.70 1.06
CA PHE A 116 14.95 -7.04 2.47
C PHE A 116 16.19 -7.89 2.71
N THR A 117 17.08 -7.40 3.58
CA THR A 117 18.22 -8.17 4.08
C THR A 117 17.83 -8.84 5.38
N VAL A 118 17.93 -10.17 5.40
CA VAL A 118 17.54 -11.01 6.54
C VAL A 118 18.46 -10.80 7.75
N GLY A 119 19.77 -10.68 7.53
CA GLY A 119 20.74 -10.59 8.63
C GLY A 119 20.65 -11.78 9.61
N ASP A 120 20.95 -11.55 10.88
CA ASP A 120 20.81 -12.50 11.99
C ASP A 120 19.43 -12.38 12.67
N LEU A 121 18.35 -12.41 11.89
CA LEU A 121 16.98 -12.45 12.42
C LEU A 121 16.54 -13.90 12.66
N GLY A 122 15.75 -14.12 13.72
CA GLY A 122 15.08 -15.40 13.93
C GLY A 122 13.88 -15.54 12.99
N ASP A 123 13.53 -16.79 12.64
CA ASP A 123 12.44 -17.12 11.70
C ASP A 123 11.09 -16.46 12.07
N GLU A 124 10.82 -16.29 13.37
CA GLU A 124 9.60 -15.63 13.84
C GLU A 124 9.54 -14.14 13.43
N ASP A 125 10.66 -13.43 13.56
CA ASP A 125 10.73 -12.02 13.20
C ASP A 125 10.84 -11.82 11.69
N LEU A 126 11.52 -12.73 11.00
CA LEU A 126 11.53 -12.82 9.54
C LEU A 126 10.10 -12.88 8.98
N GLY A 127 9.31 -13.87 9.41
CA GLY A 127 7.94 -14.05 8.90
C GLY A 127 7.03 -12.85 9.19
N LYS A 128 7.20 -12.17 10.33
CA LYS A 128 6.46 -10.93 10.64
C LYS A 128 6.80 -9.80 9.65
N ILE A 129 8.06 -9.69 9.25
CA ILE A 129 8.51 -8.66 8.31
C ILE A 129 8.01 -8.98 6.90
N GLU A 130 8.18 -10.23 6.46
CA GLU A 130 7.71 -10.71 5.14
C GLU A 130 6.20 -10.49 4.97
N ASP A 131 5.38 -10.87 5.96
CA ASP A 131 3.94 -10.59 5.97
C ASP A 131 3.61 -9.11 5.71
N CYS A 132 4.39 -8.20 6.30
CA CYS A 132 4.19 -6.76 6.16
C CYS A 132 4.63 -6.23 4.78
N LEU A 133 5.58 -6.89 4.13
CA LEU A 133 6.07 -6.54 2.79
C LEU A 133 5.17 -7.13 1.70
N ASP A 134 4.74 -8.39 1.86
CA ASP A 134 3.84 -9.08 0.93
C ASP A 134 2.46 -8.42 0.86
N ALA A 135 1.88 -8.03 2.01
CA ALA A 135 0.62 -7.29 2.04
C ALA A 135 0.67 -5.97 1.23
N ARG A 136 1.87 -5.46 0.96
CA ARG A 136 2.10 -4.26 0.13
C ARG A 136 2.46 -4.57 -1.32
N GLY A 137 2.95 -5.78 -1.61
CA GLY A 137 3.32 -6.24 -2.95
C GLY A 137 2.15 -6.65 -3.86
N VAL A 138 0.95 -6.86 -3.30
CA VAL A 138 -0.23 -7.38 -4.04
C VAL A 138 -1.15 -6.27 -4.60
N ARG A 139 -0.69 -5.02 -4.74
CA ARG A 139 -1.49 -3.96 -5.36
C ARG A 139 -0.82 -3.39 -6.61
N TYR A 140 -1.10 -4.07 -7.74
CA TYR A 140 -1.09 -3.51 -9.09
C TYR A 140 -2.33 -4.01 -9.84
#